data_AF-A0AAU6P562-F1
#
_entry.id   AF-A0AAU6P562-F1
#
_cell.length_a   1.000
_cell.length_b   1.000
_cell.length_c   1.000
_cell.angle_alpha   90.00
_cell.angle_beta   90.00
_cell.angle_gamma   90.00
#
_symmetry.space_group_name_H-M   'P 1'
#
loop_
_entity.id
_entity.type
_entity.pdbx_description
1 polymer ?
#
loop_
_entity_poly.entity_id
_entity_poly.type
_entity_poly.pdbx_seq_one_letter_code
_entity_poly.pdbx_strand_id
1 'polypeptide(L)'
;MKISQAKKAKGLYCCAYGCKGEPIATIGGLCHKHYARKIRETRPRIARYNQFKQNAKRRGKAFSITFKQFCEFCDKTGYLKNGLRGFNATIDRKDNTKGYHIDNIQLLTLRQNISKFNNVDRFAEVPF
;
A
#
# COMPACT_ATOMS: atom_id res chain seq x y z
N MET A 1 5.72 11.98 12.86
CA MET A 1 4.52 12.59 13.51
C MET A 1 4.88 13.07 14.92
N LYS A 2 4.48 14.28 15.35
CA LYS A 2 4.72 14.78 16.72
C LYS A 2 3.67 14.23 17.72
N ILE A 3 4.13 13.73 18.87
CA ILE A 3 3.30 13.18 19.95
C ILE A 3 3.22 14.19 21.10
N SER A 4 2.03 14.43 21.64
CA SER A 4 1.79 15.21 22.85
C SER A 4 1.78 14.28 24.07
N GLN A 5 2.78 14.41 24.94
CA GLN A 5 2.86 13.62 26.18
C GLN A 5 1.71 13.93 27.14
N ALA A 6 1.30 15.20 27.24
CA ALA A 6 0.16 15.61 28.05
C ALA A 6 -1.14 14.92 27.62
N LYS A 7 -1.41 14.83 26.31
CA LYS A 7 -2.57 14.09 25.80
C LYS A 7 -2.45 12.59 26.06
N LYS A 8 -1.25 12.04 25.88
CA LYS A 8 -0.98 10.63 26.14
C LYS A 8 -1.26 10.26 27.61
N ALA A 9 -0.87 11.12 28.55
CA ALA A 9 -1.11 10.92 29.97
C ALA A 9 -2.60 11.01 30.32
N LYS A 10 -3.34 11.97 29.74
CA LYS A 10 -4.77 12.12 29.99
C LYS A 10 -5.62 11.01 29.37
N GLY A 11 -5.20 10.44 28.25
CA GLY A 11 -5.91 9.35 27.59
C GLY A 11 -7.29 9.72 27.00
N LEU A 12 -7.68 11.00 27.00
CA LEU A 12 -8.98 11.47 26.48
C LEU A 12 -9.01 11.66 24.96
N TYR A 13 -7.86 12.02 24.38
CA TYR A 13 -7.72 12.27 22.95
C TYR A 13 -6.53 11.52 22.38
N CYS A 14 -6.57 11.26 21.09
CA CYS A 14 -5.43 10.81 20.31
C CYS A 14 -4.18 11.64 20.65
N CYS A 15 -3.09 10.95 21.00
CA CYS A 15 -1.85 11.58 21.44
C CYS A 15 -1.10 12.30 20.32
N ALA A 16 -1.53 12.20 19.06
CA ALA A 16 -1.00 13.02 17.98
C ALA A 16 -1.30 14.51 18.21
N TYR A 17 -0.30 15.37 18.01
CA TYR A 17 -0.45 16.81 18.21
C TYR A 17 -1.62 17.37 17.38
N GLY A 18 -2.49 18.17 18.01
CA GLY A 18 -3.67 18.76 17.37
C GLY A 18 -4.84 17.81 17.08
N CYS A 19 -4.71 16.49 17.28
CA CYS A 19 -5.82 15.57 17.03
C CYS A 19 -6.85 15.58 18.17
N LYS A 20 -8.15 15.60 17.82
CA LYS A 20 -9.28 15.48 18.75
C LYS A 20 -10.03 14.14 18.64
N GLY A 21 -9.53 13.21 17.84
CA GLY A 21 -10.16 11.89 17.68
C GLY A 21 -9.97 11.01 18.91
N GLU A 22 -10.83 10.01 19.05
CA GLU A 22 -10.78 9.05 20.15
C GLU A 22 -9.48 8.25 20.15
N PRO A 23 -8.79 8.13 21.30
CA PRO A 23 -7.59 7.33 21.43
C PRO A 23 -7.96 5.85 21.60
N ILE A 24 -7.14 4.98 21.04
CA ILE A 24 -7.30 3.53 21.20
C ILE A 24 -6.11 3.03 22.02
N ALA A 25 -6.38 2.45 23.19
CA ALA A 25 -5.37 2.02 24.14
C ALA A 25 -4.40 0.98 23.54
N THR A 26 -4.93 0.01 22.80
CA THR A 26 -4.15 -1.09 22.18
C THR A 26 -3.13 -0.62 21.14
N ILE A 27 -3.30 0.58 20.58
CA ILE A 27 -2.37 1.18 19.61
C ILE A 27 -1.61 2.39 20.19
N GLY A 28 -1.49 2.44 21.52
CA GLY A 28 -0.67 3.41 22.24
C GLY A 28 -1.30 4.80 22.35
N GLY A 29 -2.63 4.87 22.43
CA GLY A 29 -3.37 6.13 22.58
C GLY A 29 -3.45 6.96 21.30
N LEU A 30 -3.26 6.33 20.14
CA LEU A 30 -3.49 6.93 18.83
C LEU A 30 -4.87 6.55 18.30
N CYS A 31 -5.44 7.37 17.42
CA CYS A 31 -6.57 6.94 16.59
C CYS A 31 -6.08 6.16 15.36
N HIS A 32 -6.95 5.39 14.70
CA HIS A 32 -6.61 4.58 13.53
C HIS A 32 -5.88 5.38 12.43
N LYS A 33 -6.30 6.62 12.15
CA LYS A 33 -5.68 7.49 11.14
C LYS A 33 -4.20 7.78 11.45
N HIS A 34 -3.92 8.16 12.70
CA HIS A 34 -2.56 8.51 13.12
C HIS A 34 -1.69 7.29 13.35
N TYR A 35 -2.27 6.17 13.77
CA TYR A 35 -1.57 4.90 13.81
C TYR A 35 -1.18 4.42 12.41
N ALA A 36 -2.08 4.49 11.42
CA ALA A 36 -1.75 4.17 10.04
C ALA A 36 -0.64 5.08 9.49
N ARG A 37 -0.65 6.38 9.84
CA ARG A 37 0.46 7.30 9.53
C ARG A 37 1.77 6.86 10.18
N LYS A 38 1.77 6.55 11.49
CA LYS A 38 2.94 6.04 12.21
C LYS A 38 3.51 4.81 11.52
N ILE A 39 2.68 3.83 11.18
CA ILE A 39 3.11 2.59 10.51
C ILE A 39 3.72 2.85 9.13
N ARG A 40 3.19 3.80 8.35
CA ARG A 40 3.81 4.22 7.08
C ARG A 40 5.17 4.89 7.25
N GLU A 41 5.35 5.66 8.32
CA GLU A 41 6.62 6.33 8.64
C GLU A 41 7.66 5.35 9.19
N THR A 42 7.29 4.45 10.11
CA THR A 42 8.24 3.57 10.81
C THR A 42 8.45 2.20 10.15
N ARG A 43 7.41 1.65 9.47
CA ARG A 43 7.43 0.31 8.89
C ARG A 43 6.82 0.33 7.46
N PRO A 44 7.41 1.10 6.53
CA PRO A 44 6.84 1.33 5.19
C PRO A 44 6.64 0.04 4.38
N ARG A 45 7.56 -0.93 4.51
CA ARG A 45 7.47 -2.26 3.85
C ARG A 45 6.17 -2.98 4.21
N ILE A 46 5.89 -3.09 5.51
CA ILE A 46 4.68 -3.77 6.02
C ILE A 46 3.43 -3.01 5.60
N ALA A 47 3.46 -1.68 5.72
CA ALA A 47 2.34 -0.85 5.31
C ALA A 47 1.97 -1.08 3.83
N ARG A 48 2.97 -1.10 2.94
CA ARG A 48 2.78 -1.33 1.51
C ARG A 48 2.37 -2.76 1.19
N TYR A 49 2.99 -3.76 1.81
CA TYR A 49 2.60 -5.16 1.64
C TYR A 49 1.14 -5.41 2.03
N ASN A 50 0.71 -4.90 3.18
CA ASN A 50 -0.67 -5.03 3.63
C ASN A 50 -1.63 -4.33 2.67
N GLN A 51 -1.29 -3.12 2.21
CA GLN A 51 -2.08 -2.43 1.19
C GLN A 51 -2.19 -3.24 -0.10
N PHE A 52 -1.09 -3.85 -0.55
CA PHE A 52 -1.04 -4.67 -1.75
C PHE A 52 -1.92 -5.92 -1.63
N LYS A 53 -1.79 -6.66 -0.52
CA LYS A 53 -2.62 -7.83 -0.20
C LYS A 53 -4.11 -7.47 -0.14
N GLN A 54 -4.47 -6.37 0.53
CA GLN A 54 -5.86 -5.93 0.62
C GLN A 54 -6.43 -5.49 -0.74
N ASN A 55 -5.62 -4.83 -1.58
CA ASN A 55 -6.03 -4.49 -2.94
C ASN A 55 -6.29 -5.73 -3.81
N ALA A 56 -5.45 -6.77 -3.68
CA ALA A 56 -5.68 -8.04 -4.36
C ALA A 56 -6.99 -8.69 -3.89
N LYS A 57 -7.21 -8.76 -2.57
CA LYS A 57 -8.46 -9.27 -1.98
C LYS A 57 -9.69 -8.51 -2.48
N ARG A 58 -9.66 -7.17 -2.43
CA ARG A 58 -10.76 -6.31 -2.89
C ARG A 58 -11.10 -6.52 -4.38
N ARG A 59 -10.11 -6.86 -5.21
CA ARG A 59 -10.27 -7.12 -6.64
C ARG A 59 -10.57 -8.60 -6.96
N GLY A 60 -10.73 -9.45 -5.96
CA GLY A 60 -10.94 -10.88 -6.15
C GLY A 60 -9.77 -11.60 -6.84
N LYS A 61 -8.53 -11.11 -6.67
CA LYS A 61 -7.34 -11.73 -7.28
C LYS A 61 -6.61 -12.60 -6.27
N ALA A 62 -6.24 -13.81 -6.68
CA ALA A 62 -5.40 -14.71 -5.88
C ALA A 62 -4.09 -14.00 -5.50
N PHE A 63 -3.58 -14.29 -4.30
CA PHE A 63 -2.39 -13.64 -3.76
C PHE A 63 -1.58 -14.66 -2.94
N SER A 64 -0.40 -15.05 -3.44
CA SER A 64 0.49 -16.00 -2.76
C SER A 64 1.85 -15.42 -2.36
N ILE A 65 2.10 -14.15 -2.69
CA ILE A 65 3.38 -13.49 -2.38
C ILE A 65 3.52 -13.39 -0.86
N THR A 66 4.63 -13.90 -0.33
CA THR A 66 4.95 -13.76 1.09
C THR A 66 5.56 -12.39 1.39
N PHE A 67 5.55 -11.98 2.66
CA PHE A 67 6.19 -10.72 3.07
C PHE A 67 7.70 -10.70 2.77
N LYS A 68 8.38 -11.85 2.92
CA LYS A 68 9.81 -11.99 2.60
C LYS A 68 10.08 -11.75 1.11
N GLN A 69 9.33 -12.44 0.25
CA GLN A 69 9.41 -12.26 -1.21
C GLN A 69 9.10 -10.82 -1.64
N PHE A 70 8.12 -10.19 -0.99
CA PHE A 70 7.82 -8.79 -1.24
C PHE A 70 8.99 -7.86 -0.88
N CYS A 71 9.66 -8.10 0.25
CA CYS A 71 10.86 -7.34 0.64
C CYS A 71 11.99 -7.49 -0.37
N GLU A 72 12.30 -8.73 -0.78
CA GLU A 72 13.32 -9.03 -1.79
C GLU A 72 13.00 -8.35 -3.13
N PHE A 73 11.73 -8.38 -3.55
CA PHE A 73 11.25 -7.67 -4.73
C PHE A 73 11.46 -6.15 -4.59
N CYS A 74 11.14 -5.56 -3.43
CA CYS A 74 11.33 -4.14 -3.18
C CYS A 74 12.81 -3.73 -3.26
N ASP A 75 13.70 -4.55 -2.72
CA ASP A 75 15.15 -4.31 -2.72
C ASP A 75 15.73 -4.39 -4.13
N LYS A 76 15.34 -5.43 -4.88
CA LYS A 76 15.79 -5.63 -6.27
C LYS A 76 15.32 -4.51 -7.21
N THR A 77 14.10 -4.03 -7.03
CA THR A 77 13.44 -3.12 -8.00
C THR A 77 13.45 -1.66 -7.57
N GLY A 78 13.72 -1.37 -6.30
CA GLY A 78 13.56 -0.04 -5.74
C GLY A 78 12.10 0.42 -5.60
N TYR A 79 11.13 -0.50 -5.57
CA TYR A 79 9.68 -0.20 -5.52
C TYR A 79 9.27 0.84 -4.47
N LEU A 80 9.95 0.87 -3.32
CA LEU A 80 9.62 1.78 -2.22
C LEU A 80 10.14 3.21 -2.42
N LYS A 81 10.93 3.47 -3.47
CA LYS A 81 11.38 4.81 -3.81
C LYS A 81 10.19 5.64 -4.30
N ASN A 82 10.11 6.88 -3.85
CA ASN A 82 9.07 7.80 -4.32
C ASN A 82 9.41 8.24 -5.75
N GLY A 83 8.42 8.15 -6.64
CA GLY A 83 8.52 8.68 -7.99
C GLY A 83 7.88 10.07 -8.11
N LEU A 84 8.11 10.72 -9.24
CA LEU A 84 7.32 11.88 -9.66
C LEU A 84 5.91 11.43 -10.10
N ARG A 85 4.95 12.36 -10.14
CA ARG A 85 3.59 12.09 -10.62
C ARG A 85 3.65 11.42 -12.01
N GLY A 86 2.98 10.28 -12.17
CA GLY A 86 2.99 9.47 -13.40
C GLY A 86 4.15 8.45 -13.52
N PHE A 87 5.28 8.74 -12.87
CA PHE A 87 6.44 7.84 -12.76
C PHE A 87 6.46 7.04 -11.44
N ASN A 88 5.41 7.19 -10.63
CA ASN A 88 5.25 6.39 -9.43
C ASN A 88 5.28 4.90 -9.77
N ALA A 89 6.09 4.18 -9.01
CA ALA A 89 6.22 2.75 -9.06
C ALA A 89 4.90 2.06 -8.69
N THR A 90 4.49 1.10 -9.51
CA THR A 90 3.32 0.24 -9.32
C THR A 90 3.71 -1.22 -9.53
N ILE A 91 3.02 -2.12 -8.83
CA ILE A 91 3.16 -3.56 -9.03
C ILE A 91 2.03 -4.00 -9.93
N ASP A 92 2.38 -4.51 -11.10
CA ASP A 92 1.44 -5.08 -12.05
C ASP A 92 1.69 -6.59 -12.20
N ARG A 93 0.68 -7.31 -12.71
CA ARG A 93 0.79 -8.73 -13.04
C ARG A 93 1.36 -8.85 -14.44
N LYS A 94 2.30 -9.76 -14.73
CA LYS A 94 2.77 -9.96 -16.11
C LYS A 94 1.61 -10.47 -16.97
N ASP A 95 1.01 -11.56 -16.53
CA ASP A 95 -0.20 -12.15 -17.08
C ASP A 95 -1.44 -11.73 -16.26
N ASN A 96 -2.40 -11.08 -16.93
CA ASN A 96 -3.61 -10.55 -16.31
C ASN A 96 -4.63 -11.64 -15.93
N THR A 97 -4.54 -12.84 -16.50
CA THR A 97 -5.41 -13.99 -16.21
C THR A 97 -5.08 -14.62 -14.86
N LYS A 98 -3.83 -14.49 -14.41
CA LYS A 98 -3.31 -15.06 -13.17
C LYS A 98 -3.41 -14.11 -11.97
N GLY A 99 -3.18 -14.67 -10.78
CA GLY A 99 -3.08 -13.93 -9.52
C GLY A 99 -1.75 -13.22 -9.33
N TYR A 100 -1.58 -12.64 -8.15
CA TYR A 100 -0.32 -12.08 -7.69
C TYR A 100 0.57 -13.17 -7.10
N HIS A 101 1.56 -13.58 -7.89
CA HIS A 101 2.60 -14.54 -7.57
C HIS A 101 3.97 -13.91 -7.85
N ILE A 102 5.04 -14.35 -7.17
CA ILE A 102 6.36 -13.68 -7.24
C ILE A 102 6.97 -13.71 -8.65
N ASP A 103 6.71 -14.77 -9.39
CA ASP A 103 7.07 -14.98 -10.79
C ASP A 103 6.19 -14.18 -11.77
N ASN A 104 4.93 -13.95 -11.40
CA ASN A 104 3.93 -13.23 -12.19
C ASN A 104 3.82 -11.73 -11.86
N ILE A 105 4.71 -11.13 -11.08
CA ILE A 105 4.71 -9.68 -10.85
C ILE A 105 5.84 -8.96 -11.61
N GLN A 106 5.57 -7.71 -11.96
CA GLN A 106 6.53 -6.79 -12.57
C GLN A 106 6.38 -5.39 -11.97
N LEU A 107 7.49 -4.65 -11.96
CA LEU A 107 7.49 -3.24 -11.61
C LEU A 107 7.16 -2.43 -12.87
N LEU A 108 6.09 -1.63 -12.83
CA LEU A 108 5.75 -0.67 -13.87
C LEU A 108 5.55 0.71 -13.27
N THR A 109 5.84 1.76 -14.03
CA THR A 109 5.32 3.09 -13.69
C THR A 109 3.81 3.13 -13.88
N LEU A 110 3.14 4.05 -13.20
CA LEU A 110 1.69 4.26 -13.37
C LEU A 110 1.32 4.46 -14.84
N ARG A 111 2.10 5.25 -15.59
CA ARG A 111 1.88 5.48 -17.03
C ARG A 111 2.00 4.20 -17.85
N GLN A 112 3.00 3.37 -17.60
CA GLN A 112 3.18 2.09 -18.28
C GLN A 112 2.02 1.13 -17.96
N ASN A 113 1.57 1.08 -16.72
CA ASN A 113 0.45 0.22 -16.32
C ASN A 113 -0.85 0.61 -17.04
N ILE A 114 -1.15 1.91 -17.14
CA ILE A 114 -2.30 2.42 -17.90
C ILE A 114 -2.15 2.07 -19.38
N SER A 115 -0.97 2.29 -19.97
CA SER A 115 -0.72 1.95 -21.37
C SER A 115 -0.90 0.47 -21.63
N LYS A 116 -0.45 -0.41 -20.72
CA LYS A 116 -0.63 -1.86 -20.84
C LYS A 116 -2.11 -2.22 -20.87
N PHE A 117 -2.89 -1.68 -19.94
CA PHE A 117 -4.34 -1.89 -19.91
C PHE A 117 -5.00 -1.49 -21.25
N ASN A 118 -4.72 -0.27 -21.73
CA ASN A 118 -5.30 0.25 -22.97
C ASN A 118 -4.83 -0.44 -24.26
N ASN A 119 -3.71 -1.17 -24.23
CA ASN A 119 -3.20 -1.91 -25.39
C ASN A 119 -3.72 -3.35 -25.41
N VAL A 120 -4.04 -3.94 -24.24
CA VAL A 120 -4.58 -5.29 -24.13
C VAL A 120 -6.10 -5.30 -24.32
N ASP A 121 -6.81 -4.28 -23.79
CA ASP A 121 -8.28 -4.20 -23.85
C ASP A 121 -8.82 -3.40 -25.04
N ARG A 122 -7.99 -3.00 -26.01
CA ARG A 122 -8.42 -2.19 -27.17
C ARG A 122 -9.41 -2.91 -28.10
N PHE A 123 -9.47 -4.24 -28.00
CA PHE A 123 -10.32 -5.12 -28.81
C PHE A 123 -11.18 -6.08 -27.98
N ALA A 124 -11.18 -5.94 -26.65
CA ALA A 124 -12.15 -6.65 -25.82
C ALA A 124 -13.51 -5.98 -26.08
N GLU A 125 -14.44 -6.72 -26.69
CA GLU A 125 -15.76 -6.25 -27.08
C GLU A 125 -16.35 -5.33 -26.01
N VAL A 126 -16.52 -4.06 -26.37
CA VAL A 126 -17.27 -3.12 -25.55
C VAL A 126 -18.74 -3.51 -25.78
N PRO A 127 -19.46 -4.01 -24.77
CA PRO A 127 -20.86 -4.34 -24.92
C PRO A 127 -21.63 -3.01 -24.90
N PHE A 128 -21.74 -2.38 -26.05
CA PHE A 128 -22.82 -1.42 -26.29
C PHE A 128 -24.07 -2.21 -26.68
#